data_AF-A0A0C9TLJ8-F1
#
_entry.id   AF-A0A0C9TLJ8-F1
#
_cell.length_a   1.000
_cell.length_b   1.000
_cell.length_c   1.000
_cell.angle_alpha   90.00
_cell.angle_beta   90.00
_cell.angle_gamma   90.00
#
_symmetry.space_group_name_H-M   'P 1'
#
loop_
_entity.id
_entity.type
_entity.pdbx_description
1 polymer ?
#
loop_
_entity_poly.entity_id
_entity_poly.type
_entity_poly.pdbx_seq_one_letter_code
_entity_poly.pdbx_strand_id
1 'polypeptide(L)'
;MPTVDKSTSEVTYPILKSREKLHIIIHHDEMSVAANEQWRRVWLTEGQQPLQKKGNGRSIHVSDFILETTCRIVLPPDEVKKQKILPLERQLKATDARVVIHPGKNGDPWWDNSQLMKQIENAIPIFEVLHPGAVGIWIFDCSSAHEAFSEAAFNIKNMNVNPGGKQHLLRPTIILLNNPPPAPCKVDP
;
A
#
# COMPACT_ATOMS: atom_id res chain seq x y z
N MET A 1 13.28 -3.35 -18.46
CA MET A 1 13.11 -1.92 -18.10
C MET A 1 12.97 -1.13 -19.39
N PRO A 2 12.05 -0.17 -19.47
CA PRO A 2 12.02 0.79 -20.57
C PRO A 2 13.36 1.54 -20.64
N THR A 3 13.77 1.93 -21.84
CA THR A 3 14.94 2.79 -22.03
C THR A 3 14.47 4.15 -22.53
N VAL A 4 14.90 5.21 -21.85
CA VAL A 4 14.61 6.58 -22.27
C VAL A 4 15.77 7.10 -23.11
N ASP A 5 15.49 7.52 -24.34
CA ASP A 5 16.48 8.25 -25.13
C ASP A 5 16.71 9.62 -24.49
N LYS A 6 17.95 9.89 -24.07
CA LYS A 6 18.32 11.13 -23.37
C LYS A 6 18.17 12.39 -24.23
N SER A 7 18.14 12.25 -25.56
CA SER A 7 18.06 13.37 -26.50
C SER A 7 16.61 13.73 -26.87
N THR A 8 15.75 12.73 -27.05
CA THR A 8 14.36 12.90 -27.48
C THR A 8 13.35 12.73 -26.34
N SER A 9 13.77 12.18 -25.20
CA SER A 9 12.91 11.75 -24.09
C SER A 9 11.86 10.71 -24.50
N GLU A 10 12.06 10.02 -25.63
CA GLU A 10 11.20 8.93 -26.08
C GLU A 10 11.47 7.65 -25.28
N VAL A 11 10.39 6.97 -24.88
CA VAL A 11 10.44 5.75 -24.09
C VAL A 11 10.33 4.55 -25.02
N THR A 12 11.37 3.72 -25.05
CA THR A 12 11.35 2.46 -25.81
C THR A 12 11.15 1.29 -24.85
N TYR A 13 10.12 0.47 -25.11
CA TYR A 13 9.85 -0.73 -24.33
C TYR A 13 10.66 -1.93 -24.84
N PRO A 14 11.13 -2.82 -23.96
CA PRO A 14 11.88 -4.01 -24.37
C PRO A 14 10.97 -4.96 -25.17
N ILE A 15 11.50 -5.51 -26.26
CA ILE A 15 10.85 -6.58 -27.01
C ILE A 15 11.04 -7.87 -26.22
N LEU A 16 9.94 -8.44 -25.73
CA LEU A 16 9.94 -9.68 -24.95
C LEU A 16 9.89 -10.90 -25.87
N LYS A 17 10.68 -11.92 -25.55
CA LYS A 17 10.59 -13.23 -26.22
C LYS A 17 9.36 -13.99 -25.74
N SER A 18 9.01 -15.06 -26.47
CA SER A 18 7.95 -15.98 -26.04
C SER A 18 8.23 -16.52 -24.63
N ARG A 19 7.25 -16.40 -23.73
CA ARG A 19 7.29 -16.73 -22.28
C ARG A 19 8.00 -15.73 -21.36
N GLU A 20 8.60 -14.67 -21.87
CA GLU A 20 9.11 -13.58 -21.01
C GLU A 20 7.95 -12.68 -20.54
N LYS A 21 8.05 -12.16 -19.32
CA LYS A 21 7.08 -11.22 -18.76
C LYS A 21 7.75 -9.89 -18.42
N LEU A 22 7.03 -8.80 -18.66
CA LEU A 22 7.48 -7.48 -18.23
C LEU A 22 7.41 -7.41 -16.70
N HIS A 23 8.50 -7.00 -16.05
CA HIS A 23 8.49 -6.70 -14.61
C HIS A 23 8.40 -5.18 -14.43
N ILE A 24 7.45 -4.74 -13.60
CA ILE A 24 7.21 -3.32 -13.31
C ILE A 24 7.40 -3.10 -11.83
N ILE A 25 8.32 -2.20 -11.47
CA ILE A 25 8.55 -1.82 -10.09
C ILE A 25 7.51 -0.78 -9.68
N ILE A 26 6.94 -0.99 -8.50
CA ILE A 26 5.88 -0.18 -7.91
C ILE A 26 6.36 0.17 -6.51
N HIS A 27 6.60 1.45 -6.28
CA HIS A 27 6.97 1.99 -4.97
C HIS A 27 5.72 2.45 -4.24
N HIS A 28 5.60 2.08 -2.97
CA HIS A 28 4.53 2.53 -2.09
C HIS A 28 5.12 3.32 -0.92
N ASP A 29 4.43 4.38 -0.54
CA ASP A 29 4.76 5.16 0.65
C ASP A 29 3.53 5.93 1.14
N GLU A 30 3.59 6.37 2.39
CA GLU A 30 2.57 7.23 3.00
C GLU A 30 3.10 8.60 3.39
N MET A 31 2.25 9.60 3.22
CA MET A 31 2.52 10.97 3.60
C MET A 31 1.42 11.50 4.48
N SER A 32 1.76 12.30 5.49
CA SER A 32 0.79 13.11 6.23
C SER A 32 1.13 14.59 6.10
N VAL A 33 0.13 15.38 5.73
CA VAL A 33 0.21 16.85 5.68
C VAL A 33 -0.88 17.44 6.55
N ALA A 34 -0.64 18.62 7.10
CA ALA A 34 -1.64 19.28 7.93
C ALA A 34 -2.38 20.39 7.17
N ALA A 35 -3.68 20.55 7.42
CA ALA A 35 -4.51 21.52 6.70
C ALA A 35 -4.07 22.98 6.89
N ASN A 36 -3.44 23.30 8.02
CA ASN A 36 -2.86 24.62 8.30
C ASN A 36 -1.33 24.57 8.25
N GLU A 37 -0.74 23.63 7.51
CA GLU A 37 0.70 23.62 7.30
C GLU A 37 1.10 24.84 6.46
N GLN A 38 1.77 25.78 7.11
CA GLN A 38 2.16 27.06 6.52
C GLN A 38 3.66 27.26 6.59
N TRP A 39 4.15 28.20 5.79
CA TRP A 39 5.55 28.56 5.78
C TRP A 39 5.92 29.17 7.13
N ARG A 40 6.99 28.65 7.76
CA ARG A 40 7.49 29.15 9.05
C ARG A 40 8.13 30.52 8.96
N ARG A 41 8.46 30.97 7.74
CA ARG A 41 9.07 32.27 7.45
C ARG A 41 8.35 32.89 6.27
N VAL A 42 7.98 34.15 6.41
CA VAL A 42 7.31 34.94 5.38
C VAL A 42 7.97 36.32 5.34
N TRP A 43 8.18 36.83 4.14
CA TRP A 43 8.65 38.20 3.93
C TRP A 43 7.46 39.14 3.98
N LEU A 44 7.53 40.16 4.82
CA LEU A 44 6.45 41.10 5.08
C LEU A 44 6.95 42.52 4.88
N THR A 45 6.09 43.39 4.34
CA THR A 45 6.34 44.83 4.35
C THR A 45 6.16 45.38 5.77
N GLU A 46 6.80 46.51 6.05
CA GLU A 46 6.68 47.17 7.36
C GLU A 46 5.21 47.43 7.72
N GLY A 47 4.83 47.09 8.97
CA GLY A 47 3.47 47.23 9.48
C GLY A 47 2.53 46.05 9.19
N GLN A 48 2.94 45.01 8.45
CA GLN A 48 2.10 43.83 8.25
C GLN A 48 2.31 42.74 9.30
N GLN A 49 1.19 42.17 9.76
CA GLN A 49 1.17 41.00 10.64
C GLN A 49 0.17 39.96 10.08
N PRO A 50 0.64 38.88 9.44
CA PRO A 50 -0.24 37.85 8.92
C PRO A 50 -0.86 37.07 10.08
N LEU A 51 -2.19 36.97 10.07
CA LEU A 51 -2.93 36.16 11.02
C LEU A 51 -2.89 34.68 10.59
N GLN A 52 -2.20 33.86 11.36
CA GLN A 52 -2.17 32.41 11.14
C GLN A 52 -3.21 31.72 12.03
N LYS A 53 -3.89 30.72 11.47
CA LYS A 53 -4.77 29.85 12.28
C LYS A 53 -3.90 29.10 13.28
N LYS A 54 -4.37 29.02 14.53
CA LYS A 54 -3.65 28.31 15.59
C LYS A 54 -3.64 26.80 15.31
N GLY A 55 -2.46 26.20 15.42
CA GLY A 55 -2.25 24.77 15.30
C GLY A 55 -2.33 24.24 13.87
N ASN A 56 -1.94 22.99 13.70
CA ASN A 56 -1.74 22.36 12.38
C ASN A 56 -3.05 22.08 11.63
N GLY A 57 -4.22 22.24 12.26
CA GLY A 57 -5.50 21.90 11.66
C GLY A 57 -5.71 20.39 11.56
N ARG A 58 -6.56 19.95 10.63
CA ARG A 58 -6.85 18.53 10.41
C ARG A 58 -5.69 17.86 9.67
N SER A 59 -5.33 16.65 10.08
CA SER A 59 -4.36 15.83 9.35
C SER A 59 -4.99 15.27 8.08
N ILE A 60 -4.23 15.26 6.99
CA ILE A 60 -4.57 14.63 5.72
C ILE A 60 -3.47 13.61 5.48
N HIS A 61 -3.83 12.33 5.57
CA HIS A 61 -2.91 11.23 5.34
C HIS A 61 -3.23 10.62 3.97
N VAL A 62 -2.21 10.51 3.13
CA VAL A 62 -2.28 10.02 1.75
C VAL A 62 -1.37 8.82 1.64
N SER A 63 -1.92 7.71 1.19
CA SER A 63 -1.18 6.51 0.82
C SER A 63 -1.35 6.29 -0.68
N ASP A 64 -0.25 6.09 -1.41
CA ASP A 64 -0.28 5.97 -2.87
C ASP A 64 0.85 5.08 -3.41
N PHE A 65 0.74 4.72 -4.69
CA PHE A 65 1.75 3.95 -5.41
C PHE A 65 2.33 4.77 -6.55
N ILE A 66 3.65 4.70 -6.73
CA ILE A 66 4.39 5.34 -7.80
C ILE A 66 5.09 4.28 -8.66
N LEU A 67 4.93 4.42 -9.97
CA LEU A 67 5.56 3.56 -10.97
C LEU A 67 5.93 4.37 -12.21
N GLU A 68 6.97 3.96 -12.91
CA GLU A 68 7.53 4.71 -14.04
C GLU A 68 6.54 4.86 -15.21
N THR A 69 5.72 3.84 -15.46
CA THR A 69 4.89 3.75 -16.66
C THR A 69 3.69 4.70 -16.66
N THR A 70 3.00 4.84 -15.52
CA THR A 70 1.77 5.63 -15.40
C THR A 70 1.82 6.69 -14.31
N CYS A 71 2.96 6.82 -13.62
CA CYS A 71 3.19 7.61 -12.40
C CYS A 71 2.34 7.18 -11.19
N ARG A 72 1.09 6.77 -11.38
CA ARG A 72 0.15 6.31 -10.36
C ARG A 72 -0.64 5.10 -10.85
N ILE A 73 -1.17 4.31 -9.93
CA ILE A 73 -2.09 3.21 -10.24
C ILE A 73 -3.53 3.78 -10.29
N VAL A 74 -3.90 4.31 -11.45
CA VAL A 74 -5.22 4.88 -11.73
C VAL A 74 -5.65 4.55 -13.15
N LEU A 75 -6.91 4.15 -13.34
CA LEU A 75 -7.43 3.87 -14.66
C LEU A 75 -7.62 5.17 -15.47
N PRO A 76 -7.19 5.21 -16.74
CA PRO A 76 -7.50 6.33 -17.61
C PRO A 76 -9.01 6.39 -17.90
N PRO A 77 -9.55 7.56 -18.27
CA PRO A 77 -10.99 7.76 -18.47
C PRO A 77 -11.65 6.76 -19.43
N ASP A 78 -10.90 6.29 -20.44
CA ASP A 78 -11.43 5.34 -21.42
C ASP A 78 -11.55 3.92 -20.86
N GLU A 79 -10.62 3.48 -20.01
CA GLU A 79 -10.75 2.21 -19.28
C GLU A 79 -11.86 2.29 -18.23
N VAL A 80 -12.05 3.44 -17.58
CA VAL A 80 -13.19 3.67 -16.66
C VAL A 80 -14.53 3.52 -17.39
N LYS A 81 -14.65 4.03 -18.63
CA LYS A 81 -15.87 3.84 -19.44
C LYS A 81 -16.09 2.37 -19.77
N LYS A 82 -15.04 1.63 -20.14
CA LYS A 82 -15.13 0.18 -20.41
C LYS A 82 -15.59 -0.59 -19.17
N GLN A 83 -15.05 -0.25 -17.99
CA GLN A 83 -15.46 -0.85 -16.72
C GLN A 83 -16.95 -0.65 -16.43
N LYS A 84 -17.50 0.54 -16.70
CA LYS A 84 -18.94 0.82 -16.49
C LYS A 84 -19.89 -0.04 -17.35
N ILE A 85 -19.40 -0.58 -18.47
CA ILE A 85 -20.19 -1.39 -19.39
C ILE A 85 -20.17 -2.88 -18.98
N LEU A 86 -19.17 -3.31 -18.20
CA LEU A 86 -19.05 -4.70 -17.77
C LEU A 86 -20.16 -5.09 -16.78
N PRO A 87 -20.52 -6.38 -16.68
CA PRO A 87 -21.39 -6.88 -15.61
C PRO A 87 -20.81 -6.54 -14.24
N LEU A 88 -21.68 -6.23 -13.26
CA LEU A 88 -21.27 -5.77 -11.92
C LEU A 88 -20.25 -6.69 -11.24
N GLU A 89 -20.36 -8.00 -11.45
CA GLU A 89 -19.47 -9.03 -10.93
C GLU A 89 -18.02 -8.94 -11.44
N ARG A 90 -17.83 -8.33 -12.62
CA ARG A 90 -16.52 -8.14 -13.28
C ARG A 90 -16.01 -6.71 -13.18
N GLN A 91 -16.81 -5.79 -12.62
CA GLN A 91 -16.38 -4.41 -12.42
C GLN A 91 -15.37 -4.33 -11.28
N LEU A 92 -14.34 -3.51 -11.47
CA LEU A 92 -13.42 -3.20 -10.39
C LEU A 92 -14.12 -2.40 -9.29
N LYS A 93 -13.83 -2.72 -8.03
CA LYS A 93 -14.36 -2.00 -6.85
C LYS A 93 -13.92 -0.53 -6.81
N ALA A 94 -12.71 -0.26 -7.31
CA ALA A 94 -12.10 1.05 -7.35
C ALA A 94 -11.40 1.26 -8.70
N THR A 95 -11.23 2.52 -9.08
CA THR A 95 -10.54 2.95 -10.31
C THR A 95 -9.27 3.75 -10.03
N ASP A 96 -9.04 4.13 -8.77
CA ASP A 96 -7.84 4.78 -8.25
C ASP A 96 -7.40 4.02 -7.00
N ALA A 97 -6.12 3.64 -6.94
CA ALA A 97 -5.54 2.90 -5.81
C ALA A 97 -5.13 3.81 -4.63
N ARG A 98 -5.12 5.13 -4.81
CA ARG A 98 -4.80 6.07 -3.74
C ARG A 98 -5.85 6.02 -2.64
N VAL A 99 -5.39 6.01 -1.40
CA VAL A 99 -6.24 6.18 -0.23
C VAL A 99 -5.91 7.50 0.45
N VAL A 100 -6.94 8.30 0.71
CA VAL A 100 -6.84 9.53 1.49
C VAL A 100 -7.73 9.39 2.70
N ILE A 101 -7.14 9.51 3.89
CA ILE A 101 -7.86 9.50 5.16
C ILE A 101 -7.57 10.80 5.92
N HIS A 102 -8.45 11.13 6.84
CA HIS A 102 -8.37 12.35 7.63
C HIS A 102 -8.38 12.03 9.12
N PRO A 103 -7.23 11.55 9.65
CA PRO A 103 -7.16 11.02 10.99
C PRO A 103 -7.25 12.12 12.05
N GLY A 104 -7.78 11.75 13.22
CA GLY A 104 -7.88 12.62 14.39
C GLY A 104 -9.21 12.50 15.14
N LYS A 105 -9.43 13.41 16.10
CA LYS A 105 -10.68 13.44 16.88
C LYS A 105 -11.88 13.64 15.94
N ASN A 106 -12.85 12.73 15.99
CA ASN A 106 -14.03 12.69 15.10
C ASN A 106 -13.68 12.52 13.61
N GLY A 107 -12.46 12.04 13.30
CA GLY A 107 -12.02 11.73 11.95
C GLY A 107 -11.90 10.22 11.72
N ASP A 108 -11.16 9.87 10.68
CA ASP A 108 -10.86 8.47 10.39
C ASP A 108 -9.91 7.88 11.45
N PRO A 109 -9.87 6.55 11.60
CA PRO A 109 -8.79 5.88 12.31
C PRO A 109 -7.43 6.25 11.73
N TRP A 110 -6.38 6.15 12.54
CA TRP A 110 -5.01 6.24 12.02
C TRP A 110 -4.72 5.07 11.07
N TRP A 111 -3.76 5.28 10.15
CA TRP A 111 -3.35 4.26 9.19
C TRP A 111 -2.88 2.97 9.88
N ASP A 112 -3.34 1.83 9.38
CA ASP A 112 -3.02 0.51 9.91
C ASP A 112 -2.90 -0.53 8.77
N ASN A 113 -2.44 -1.73 9.13
CA ASN A 113 -2.29 -2.82 8.16
C ASN A 113 -3.62 -3.21 7.50
N SER A 114 -4.72 -3.19 8.23
CA SER A 114 -6.04 -3.51 7.67
C SER A 114 -6.46 -2.56 6.56
N GLN A 115 -6.13 -1.26 6.67
CA GLN A 115 -6.34 -0.29 5.60
C GLN A 115 -5.39 -0.51 4.43
N LEU A 116 -4.11 -0.79 4.68
CA LEU A 116 -3.15 -1.16 3.63
C LEU A 116 -3.61 -2.39 2.83
N MET A 117 -4.07 -3.45 3.50
CA MET A 117 -4.55 -4.66 2.83
C MET A 117 -5.74 -4.36 1.89
N LYS A 118 -6.70 -3.53 2.34
CA LYS A 118 -7.81 -3.06 1.49
C LYS A 118 -7.33 -2.23 0.31
N GLN A 119 -6.29 -1.41 0.50
CA GLN A 119 -5.68 -0.65 -0.58
C GLN A 119 -5.06 -1.59 -1.62
N ILE A 120 -4.30 -2.61 -1.19
CA ILE A 120 -3.67 -3.61 -2.06
C ILE A 120 -4.72 -4.43 -2.83
N GLU A 121 -5.83 -4.82 -2.16
CA GLU A 121 -6.96 -5.52 -2.81
C GLU A 121 -7.55 -4.73 -3.98
N ASN A 122 -7.50 -3.40 -3.93
CA ASN A 122 -7.93 -2.53 -5.03
C ASN A 122 -6.81 -2.27 -6.04
N ALA A 123 -5.57 -2.13 -5.58
CA ALA A 123 -4.42 -1.78 -6.41
C ALA A 123 -4.05 -2.89 -7.41
N ILE A 124 -4.06 -4.15 -6.97
CA ILE A 124 -3.68 -5.30 -7.83
C ILE A 124 -4.58 -5.40 -9.07
N PRO A 125 -5.93 -5.41 -8.96
CA PRO A 125 -6.79 -5.47 -10.15
C PRO A 125 -6.63 -4.28 -11.09
N ILE A 126 -6.41 -3.06 -10.55
CA ILE A 126 -6.16 -1.88 -11.38
C ILE A 126 -4.83 -2.04 -12.14
N PHE A 127 -3.79 -2.53 -11.48
CA PHE A 127 -2.51 -2.84 -12.10
C PHE A 127 -2.66 -3.89 -13.22
N GLU A 128 -3.42 -4.96 -13.01
CA GLU A 128 -3.63 -5.99 -14.04
C GLU A 128 -4.33 -5.46 -15.29
N VAL A 129 -5.23 -4.48 -15.14
CA VAL A 129 -5.88 -3.78 -16.27
C VAL A 129 -4.90 -2.85 -16.98
N LEU A 130 -4.08 -2.10 -16.23
CA LEU A 130 -3.09 -1.17 -16.80
C LEU A 130 -1.92 -1.87 -17.48
N HIS A 131 -1.52 -3.03 -16.98
CA HIS A 131 -0.34 -3.76 -17.43
C HIS A 131 -0.64 -5.26 -17.67
N PRO A 132 -1.47 -5.60 -18.67
CA PRO A 132 -1.87 -6.98 -18.92
C PRO A 132 -0.67 -7.92 -19.13
N GLY A 133 -0.60 -9.00 -18.34
CA GLY A 133 0.45 -10.01 -18.44
C GLY A 133 1.80 -9.61 -17.83
N ALA A 134 1.92 -8.41 -17.25
CA ALA A 134 3.10 -7.99 -16.51
C ALA A 134 3.13 -8.59 -15.08
N VAL A 135 4.30 -8.54 -14.46
CA VAL A 135 4.53 -8.89 -13.06
C VAL A 135 4.84 -7.61 -12.29
N GLY A 136 4.03 -7.28 -11.29
CA GLY A 136 4.29 -6.17 -10.38
C GLY A 136 5.31 -6.57 -9.31
N ILE A 137 6.36 -5.77 -9.15
CA ILE A 137 7.32 -5.84 -8.04
C ILE A 137 6.96 -4.71 -7.08
N TRP A 138 6.34 -5.05 -5.97
CA TRP A 138 5.83 -4.10 -4.99
C TRP A 138 6.86 -3.86 -3.90
N ILE A 139 7.28 -2.61 -3.75
CA ILE A 139 8.31 -2.17 -2.80
C ILE A 139 7.64 -1.30 -1.74
N PHE A 140 7.82 -1.71 -0.49
CA PHE A 140 7.35 -1.04 0.72
C PHE A 140 8.53 -0.72 1.62
N ASP A 141 8.38 0.27 2.50
CA ASP A 141 9.31 0.47 3.60
C ASP A 141 9.04 -0.54 4.75
N CYS A 142 9.81 -0.45 5.84
CA CYS A 142 9.66 -1.29 7.03
C CYS A 142 8.76 -0.66 8.11
N SER A 143 7.71 0.07 7.74
CA SER A 143 6.79 0.63 8.72
C SER A 143 6.06 -0.47 9.51
N SER A 144 5.59 -0.15 10.71
CA SER A 144 4.85 -1.10 11.54
C SER A 144 3.56 -1.63 10.89
N ALA A 145 2.95 -0.85 9.98
CA ALA A 145 1.81 -1.30 9.20
C ALA A 145 2.21 -2.31 8.11
N HIS A 146 3.40 -2.16 7.53
CA HIS A 146 3.94 -3.04 6.50
C HIS A 146 4.45 -4.37 7.07
N GLU A 147 5.01 -4.34 8.27
CA GLU A 147 5.52 -5.53 8.97
C GLU A 147 4.47 -6.25 9.83
N ALA A 148 3.23 -5.77 9.82
CA ALA A 148 2.19 -6.38 10.63
C ALA A 148 1.86 -7.80 10.15
N PHE A 149 1.75 -8.72 11.11
CA PHE A 149 1.25 -10.04 10.84
C PHE A 149 -0.25 -9.99 10.52
N SER A 150 -0.69 -10.85 9.60
CA SER A 150 -2.12 -11.10 9.39
C SER A 150 -2.82 -11.41 10.72
N GLU A 151 -4.06 -10.96 10.89
CA GLU A 151 -4.87 -11.28 12.08
C GLU A 151 -4.99 -12.80 12.32
N ALA A 152 -4.92 -13.60 11.26
CA ALA A 152 -4.98 -15.06 11.33
C ALA A 152 -3.62 -15.74 11.52
N ALA A 153 -2.52 -14.98 11.54
CA ALA A 153 -1.18 -15.52 11.72
C ALA A 153 -0.91 -15.91 13.18
N PHE A 154 0.03 -16.83 13.37
CA PHE A 154 0.50 -17.19 14.71
C PHE A 154 1.37 -16.06 15.27
N ASN A 155 0.79 -15.26 16.16
CA ASN A 155 1.49 -14.17 16.82
C ASN A 155 1.52 -14.42 18.33
N ILE A 156 2.71 -14.71 18.85
CA ILE A 156 2.94 -14.96 20.29
C ILE A 156 2.48 -13.77 21.14
N LYS A 157 2.56 -12.53 20.62
CA LYS A 157 2.08 -11.33 21.33
C LYS A 157 0.57 -11.34 21.57
N ASN A 158 -0.18 -12.10 20.77
CA ASN A 158 -1.63 -12.25 20.89
C ASN A 158 -2.02 -13.53 21.66
N MET A 159 -1.07 -14.20 22.29
CA MET A 159 -1.33 -15.38 23.11
C MET A 159 -1.26 -15.01 24.59
N ASN A 160 -2.14 -15.61 25.39
CA ASN A 160 -2.06 -15.50 26.84
C ASN A 160 -0.80 -16.24 27.33
N VAL A 161 0.01 -15.55 28.15
CA VAL A 161 1.19 -16.14 28.79
C VAL A 161 0.79 -17.11 29.90
N ASN A 162 -0.33 -16.83 30.58
CA ASN A 162 -0.83 -17.63 31.69
C ASN A 162 -2.07 -18.44 31.27
N PRO A 163 -2.30 -19.61 31.90
CA PRO A 163 -3.52 -20.38 31.67
C PRO A 163 -4.76 -19.58 32.06
N GLY A 164 -5.74 -19.52 31.15
CA GLY A 164 -7.02 -18.83 31.35
C GLY A 164 -7.26 -17.67 30.38
N GLY A 165 -8.43 -17.03 30.49
CA GLY A 165 -8.84 -15.90 29.64
C GLY A 165 -9.32 -16.30 28.24
N LYS A 166 -9.80 -15.30 27.49
CA LYS A 166 -10.23 -15.47 26.09
C LYS A 166 -8.98 -15.53 25.20
N GLN A 167 -8.66 -16.71 24.67
CA GLN A 167 -7.55 -16.89 23.74
C GLN A 167 -7.96 -16.48 22.31
N HIS A 168 -7.06 -15.88 21.56
CA HIS A 168 -7.28 -15.58 20.14
C HIS A 168 -7.38 -16.86 19.30
N LEU A 169 -8.33 -16.89 18.37
CA LEU A 169 -8.54 -18.03 17.48
C LEU A 169 -7.43 -18.05 16.41
N LEU A 170 -6.51 -19.00 16.53
CA LEU A 170 -5.40 -19.17 15.60
C LEU A 170 -5.83 -20.06 14.42
N ARG A 171 -5.28 -19.81 13.22
CA ARG A 171 -5.54 -20.70 12.08
C ARG A 171 -5.00 -22.11 12.36
N PRO A 172 -5.70 -23.18 11.92
CA PRO A 172 -5.16 -24.54 11.97
C PRO A 172 -3.83 -24.58 11.22
N THR A 173 -2.77 -25.02 11.90
CA THR A 173 -1.47 -25.23 11.26
C THR A 173 -1.32 -26.71 10.96
N ILE A 174 -1.16 -27.06 9.68
CA ILE A 174 -0.83 -28.43 9.27
C ILE A 174 0.67 -28.59 9.48
N ILE A 175 1.05 -29.28 10.56
CA ILE A 175 2.44 -29.73 10.74
C ILE A 175 2.61 -30.90 9.77
N LEU A 176 3.45 -30.69 8.75
CA LEU A 176 3.76 -31.76 7.81
C LEU A 176 4.45 -32.90 8.58
N LEU A 177 4.02 -34.14 8.33
CA LEU A 177 4.47 -35.35 9.05
C LEU A 177 5.97 -35.65 8.91
N ASN A 178 6.67 -34.91 8.07
CA ASN A 178 8.12 -34.99 7.83
C ASN A 178 8.96 -34.13 8.78
N ASN A 179 8.35 -33.47 9.77
CA ASN A 179 9.08 -32.82 10.88
C ASN A 179 8.88 -33.61 12.19
N PRO A 180 9.57 -34.76 12.38
CA PRO A 180 9.45 -35.54 13.60
C PRO A 180 9.96 -34.72 14.80
N PRO A 181 9.36 -34.89 16.00
CA PRO A 181 9.87 -34.23 17.19
C PRO A 181 11.32 -34.68 17.45
N PRO A 182 12.18 -33.80 18.00
CA PRO A 182 13.51 -34.21 18.44
C PRO A 182 13.41 -35.37 19.44
N ALA A 183 14.34 -36.31 19.32
CA ALA A 183 14.39 -37.44 20.25
C ALA A 183 14.54 -36.92 21.69
N PRO A 184 13.88 -37.54 22.69
CA PRO A 184 13.99 -37.10 24.06
C PRO A 184 15.46 -36.97 24.48
N CYS A 185 15.81 -35.83 25.07
CA CYS A 185 17.16 -35.45 25.50
C CYS A 185 18.17 -35.11 24.39
N LYS A 186 17.74 -34.83 23.15
CA LYS A 186 18.61 -34.21 22.14
C LYS A 186 18.20 -32.75 21.92
N VAL A 187 19.19 -31.86 21.97
CA VAL A 187 19.03 -30.47 21.54
C VAL A 187 19.03 -30.46 20.01
N ASP A 188 18.15 -29.68 19.39
CA ASP A 188 18.20 -29.47 17.94
C ASP A 188 19.59 -28.91 17.55
N PRO A 189 20.18 -29.38 16.44
CA PRO A 189 21.45 -28.86 15.95
C PRO A 189 21.39 -27.39 15.53
#